data_AF-A0A6G3X7V1-F1
#
_entry.id   AF-A0A6G3X7V1-F1
#
_cell.length_a   1.000
_cell.length_b   1.000
_cell.length_c   1.000
_cell.angle_alpha   90.00
_cell.angle_beta   90.00
_cell.angle_gamma   90.00
#
_symmetry.space_group_name_H-M   'P 1'
#
loop_
_entity.id
_entity.type
_entity.pdbx_description
1 polymer ?
#
loop_
_entity_poly.entity_id
_entity_poly.type
_entity_poly.pdbx_seq_one_letter_code
_entity_poly.pdbx_strand_id
1 'polypeptide(L)'
;MTSWPDEPCVYEREAGELDRVINPESIDHYLETGCVPADEIAVVSNGAALHPDRHRTAGRTDPVKLRNLYEDGHTIRLGNLQRVVPFLADVSRGIQRETGFSNYLHAFVTPPGRQGLRHHWDQQMAVIVQISGIKRWQLWRPMFPSPMRAYQESFRVWDPGFIPQWEAAGPDLEVDLRPGQSLLLPRGWVHNP
;
A
#
# COMPACT_ATOMS: atom_id res chain seq x y z
N MET A 1 1.28 -25.49 -2.78
CA MET A 1 -0.02 -24.89 -3.13
C MET A 1 -0.52 -25.51 -4.43
N THR A 2 -1.78 -25.94 -4.49
CA THR A 2 -2.40 -26.51 -5.71
C THR A 2 -3.11 -25.46 -6.58
N SER A 3 -3.38 -24.27 -6.04
CA SER A 3 -3.88 -23.11 -6.77
C SER A 3 -3.49 -21.80 -6.05
N TRP A 4 -3.41 -20.71 -6.82
CA TRP A 4 -3.29 -19.35 -6.28
C TRP A 4 -4.69 -18.82 -5.88
N PRO A 5 -4.80 -18.04 -4.79
CA PRO A 5 -6.06 -17.45 -4.38
C PRO A 5 -6.56 -16.41 -5.39
N ASP A 6 -7.86 -16.45 -5.64
CA ASP A 6 -8.63 -15.61 -6.58
C ASP A 6 -9.66 -14.71 -5.88
N GLU A 7 -9.97 -14.99 -4.60
CA GLU A 7 -10.81 -14.16 -3.73
C GLU A 7 -9.99 -13.52 -2.59
N PRO A 8 -10.38 -12.33 -2.07
CA PRO A 8 -9.74 -11.70 -0.94
C PRO A 8 -9.94 -12.51 0.33
N CYS A 9 -8.90 -12.61 1.16
CA CYS A 9 -8.96 -13.36 2.41
C CYS A 9 -8.22 -12.63 3.53
N VAL A 10 -8.85 -12.59 4.71
CA VAL A 10 -8.25 -12.01 5.92
C VAL A 10 -7.71 -13.14 6.78
N TYR A 11 -6.48 -12.97 7.24
CA TYR A 11 -5.79 -13.90 8.14
C TYR A 11 -5.47 -13.19 9.45
N GLU A 12 -5.74 -13.87 10.55
CA GLU A 12 -5.21 -13.50 11.86
C GLU A 12 -3.72 -13.90 11.93
N ARG A 13 -2.91 -13.04 12.55
CA ARG A 13 -1.48 -13.23 12.71
C ARG A 13 -1.10 -12.92 14.15
N GLU A 14 -0.26 -13.77 14.73
CA GLU A 14 0.34 -13.49 16.03
C GLU A 14 1.39 -12.37 15.90
N ALA A 15 1.49 -11.54 16.94
CA ALA A 15 2.52 -10.53 17.01
C ALA A 15 3.90 -11.19 16.98
N GLY A 16 4.78 -10.71 16.12
CA GLY A 16 6.08 -11.32 15.88
C GLY A 16 7.15 -10.30 15.56
N GLU A 17 8.23 -10.77 14.94
CA GLU A 17 9.38 -9.92 14.64
C GLU A 17 9.05 -8.78 13.67
N LEU A 18 8.08 -9.00 12.76
CA LEU A 18 7.58 -7.93 11.89
C LEU A 18 7.02 -6.75 12.69
N ASP A 19 6.22 -7.00 13.73
CA ASP A 19 5.62 -5.94 14.56
C ASP A 19 6.65 -5.26 15.45
N ARG A 20 7.74 -5.94 15.79
CA ARG A 20 8.86 -5.33 16.51
C ARG A 20 9.68 -4.41 15.62
N VAL A 21 9.99 -4.86 14.39
CA VAL A 21 10.85 -4.11 13.48
C VAL A 21 10.10 -3.00 12.76
N ILE A 22 8.84 -3.25 12.38
CA ILE A 22 7.97 -2.30 11.68
C ILE A 22 6.79 -1.96 12.56
N ASN A 23 6.86 -0.78 13.16
CA ASN A 23 5.87 -0.18 14.04
C ASN A 23 5.84 1.35 13.84
N PRO A 24 4.89 2.08 14.42
CA PRO A 24 4.79 3.54 14.26
C PRO A 24 6.10 4.29 14.56
N GLU A 25 6.79 3.95 15.66
CA GLU A 25 8.05 4.61 16.06
C GLU A 25 9.16 4.39 15.02
N SER A 26 9.32 3.15 14.54
CA SER A 26 10.31 2.85 13.50
C SER A 26 10.00 3.56 12.16
N ILE A 27 8.71 3.71 11.81
CA ILE A 27 8.30 4.39 10.59
C ILE A 27 8.56 5.88 10.71
N ASP A 28 8.24 6.50 11.85
CA ASP A 28 8.59 7.90 12.14
C ASP A 28 10.10 8.11 12.06
N HIS A 29 10.89 7.20 12.62
CA HIS A 29 12.35 7.23 12.52
C HIS A 29 12.83 7.20 11.05
N TYR A 30 12.25 6.36 10.20
CA TYR A 30 12.61 6.31 8.77
C TYR A 30 12.20 7.58 8.00
N LEU A 31 11.11 8.24 8.40
CA LEU A 31 10.69 9.53 7.83
C LEU A 31 11.63 10.68 8.24
N GLU A 32 12.18 10.63 9.45
CA GLU A 32 13.01 11.70 10.02
C GLU A 32 14.48 11.62 9.64
N THR A 33 15.03 10.41 9.54
CA THR A 33 16.47 10.22 9.32
C THR A 33 16.93 10.45 7.88
N GLY A 34 16.00 10.38 6.91
CA GLY A 34 16.35 10.39 5.49
C GLY A 34 17.11 9.14 5.03
N CYS A 35 17.06 8.04 5.80
CA CYS A 35 17.63 6.75 5.43
C CYS A 35 16.91 6.10 4.25
N VAL A 36 15.62 6.40 4.07
CA VAL A 36 14.86 6.00 2.88
C VAL A 36 15.24 6.91 1.71
N PRO A 37 15.69 6.38 0.56
CA PRO A 37 16.00 7.19 -0.60
C PRO A 37 14.84 8.10 -0.97
N ALA A 38 15.12 9.36 -1.33
CA ALA A 38 14.08 10.34 -1.60
C ALA A 38 13.12 9.88 -2.71
N ASP A 39 13.63 9.15 -3.71
CA ASP A 39 12.85 8.53 -4.81
C ASP A 39 11.92 7.40 -4.37
N GLU A 40 12.14 6.86 -3.18
CA GLU A 40 11.23 5.90 -2.58
C GLU A 40 10.14 6.57 -1.74
N ILE A 41 10.17 7.88 -1.53
CA ILE A 41 9.12 8.59 -0.79
C ILE A 41 8.16 9.29 -1.75
N ALA A 42 6.88 8.95 -1.62
CA ALA A 42 5.78 9.65 -2.29
C ALA A 42 4.79 10.17 -1.26
N VAL A 43 4.24 11.35 -1.51
CA VAL A 43 3.10 11.91 -0.75
C VAL A 43 1.90 11.92 -1.68
N VAL A 44 0.79 11.33 -1.23
CA VAL A 44 -0.42 11.14 -2.04
C VAL A 44 -1.54 12.02 -1.49
N SER A 45 -2.20 12.73 -2.39
CA SER A 45 -3.40 13.53 -2.15
C SER A 45 -4.47 13.13 -3.16
N ASN A 46 -5.65 12.72 -2.69
CA ASN A 46 -6.80 12.44 -3.57
C ASN A 46 -6.49 11.49 -4.75
N GLY A 47 -5.68 10.45 -4.51
CA GLY A 47 -5.30 9.47 -5.54
C GLY A 47 -4.14 9.87 -6.45
N ALA A 48 -3.53 11.06 -6.27
CA ALA A 48 -2.40 11.52 -7.06
C ALA A 48 -1.18 11.80 -6.17
N ALA A 49 0.01 11.47 -6.67
CA ALA A 49 1.27 11.84 -6.02
C ALA A 49 1.53 13.34 -6.18
N LEU A 50 1.94 14.01 -5.11
CA LEU A 50 2.42 15.39 -5.13
C LEU A 50 3.78 15.49 -5.82
N HIS A 51 4.09 16.66 -6.38
CA HIS A 51 5.40 16.94 -6.97
C HIS A 51 6.52 16.74 -5.91
N PRO A 52 7.63 16.07 -6.23
CA PRO A 52 8.70 15.77 -5.28
C PRO A 52 9.21 16.96 -4.44
N ASP A 53 9.30 18.15 -5.03
CA ASP A 53 9.77 19.36 -4.32
C ASP A 53 8.87 19.80 -3.15
N ARG A 54 7.64 19.27 -3.08
CA ARG A 54 6.73 19.48 -1.95
C ARG A 54 7.22 18.81 -0.67
N HIS A 55 8.00 17.75 -0.78
CA HIS A 55 8.51 16.95 0.34
C HIS A 55 10.02 16.71 0.28
N ARG A 56 10.72 17.41 -0.62
CA ARG A 56 12.17 17.37 -0.76
C ARG A 56 12.79 18.76 -0.68
N THR A 57 14.04 18.81 -0.25
CA THR A 57 14.87 20.01 -0.26
C THR A 57 16.25 19.63 -0.79
N ALA A 58 16.70 20.30 -1.86
CA ALA A 58 17.95 20.00 -2.56
C ALA A 58 18.11 18.51 -2.93
N GLY A 59 17.02 17.88 -3.39
CA GLY A 59 17.01 16.46 -3.80
C GLY A 59 16.97 15.44 -2.66
N ARG A 60 17.01 15.89 -1.40
CA ARG A 60 16.89 15.02 -0.21
C ARG A 60 15.49 15.08 0.36
N THR A 61 15.07 14.01 1.01
CA THR A 61 13.86 14.00 1.84
C THR A 61 13.93 15.13 2.87
N ASP A 62 12.85 15.89 3.00
CA ASP A 62 12.69 16.93 4.01
C ASP A 62 11.66 16.48 5.06
N PRO A 63 12.12 16.07 6.26
CA PRO A 63 11.23 15.57 7.32
C PRO A 63 10.19 16.58 7.78
N VAL A 64 10.55 17.87 7.81
CA VAL A 64 9.65 18.93 8.27
C VAL A 64 8.51 19.09 7.27
N LYS A 65 8.83 19.13 5.97
CA LYS A 65 7.80 19.17 4.93
C LYS A 65 6.91 17.92 4.95
N LEU A 66 7.49 16.74 5.14
CA LEU A 66 6.71 15.48 5.25
C LEU A 66 5.74 15.51 6.43
N ARG A 67 6.22 15.91 7.62
CA ARG A 67 5.40 16.05 8.82
C ARG A 67 4.23 17.01 8.58
N ASN A 68 4.50 18.19 8.03
CA ASN A 68 3.45 19.17 7.71
C ASN A 68 2.42 18.60 6.73
N LEU A 69 2.87 17.88 5.68
CA LEU A 69 1.95 17.27 4.72
C LEU A 69 1.09 16.16 5.35
N TYR A 70 1.66 15.35 6.23
CA TYR A 70 0.90 14.36 7.00
C TYR A 70 -0.15 15.04 7.90
N GLU A 71 0.23 16.08 8.64
CA GLU A 71 -0.68 16.87 9.48
C GLU A 71 -1.79 17.54 8.66
N ASP A 72 -1.49 17.97 7.42
CA ASP A 72 -2.47 18.50 6.47
C ASP A 72 -3.44 17.43 5.93
N GLY A 73 -3.18 16.15 6.20
CA GLY A 73 -4.07 15.04 5.86
C GLY A 73 -3.62 14.15 4.71
N HIS A 74 -2.36 14.27 4.28
CA HIS A 74 -1.84 13.49 3.16
C HIS A 74 -1.34 12.11 3.58
N THR A 75 -1.45 11.13 2.68
CA THR A 75 -0.84 9.81 2.88
C THR A 75 0.61 9.84 2.45
N ILE A 76 1.51 9.34 3.29
CA ILE A 76 2.92 9.13 2.94
C ILE A 76 3.13 7.66 2.59
N ARG A 77 3.76 7.39 1.43
CA ARG A 77 4.23 6.06 1.04
C ARG A 77 5.75 6.00 1.15
N LEU A 78 6.25 5.06 1.95
CA LEU A 78 7.65 4.66 1.95
C LEU A 78 7.82 3.43 1.06
N GLY A 79 8.61 3.59 0.00
CA GLY A 79 8.83 2.60 -1.04
C GLY A 79 9.99 1.65 -0.75
N ASN A 80 9.91 0.48 -1.36
CA ASN A 80 10.95 -0.56 -1.40
C ASN A 80 11.73 -0.73 -0.08
N LEU A 81 11.01 -0.85 1.05
CA LEU A 81 11.63 -0.87 2.37
C LEU A 81 12.58 -2.07 2.57
N GLN A 82 12.41 -3.14 1.80
CA GLN A 82 13.36 -4.26 1.75
C GLN A 82 14.77 -3.87 1.31
N ARG A 83 14.98 -2.67 0.75
CA ARG A 83 16.30 -2.15 0.36
C ARG A 83 17.05 -1.49 1.52
N VAL A 84 16.35 -1.10 2.58
CA VAL A 84 16.91 -0.31 3.68
C VAL A 84 16.66 -0.92 5.06
N VAL A 85 15.72 -1.87 5.17
CA VAL A 85 15.42 -2.61 6.39
C VAL A 85 15.89 -4.07 6.21
N PRO A 86 16.99 -4.51 6.87
CA PRO A 86 17.54 -5.86 6.69
C PRO A 86 16.51 -6.99 6.91
N PHE A 87 15.69 -6.88 7.96
CA PHE A 87 14.62 -7.84 8.23
C PHE A 87 13.63 -7.97 7.06
N LEU A 88 13.22 -6.85 6.46
CA LEU A 88 12.31 -6.88 5.30
C LEU A 88 13.00 -7.43 4.04
N ALA A 89 14.32 -7.31 3.93
CA ALA A 89 15.09 -7.98 2.88
C ALA A 89 15.01 -9.50 3.02
N ASP A 90 15.08 -10.04 4.24
CA ASP A 90 14.91 -11.47 4.50
C ASP A 90 13.48 -11.95 4.22
N VAL A 91 12.47 -11.19 4.64
CA VAL A 91 11.06 -11.47 4.34
C VAL A 91 10.83 -11.50 2.82
N SER A 92 11.30 -10.49 2.10
CA SER A 92 11.19 -10.39 0.64
C SER A 92 11.83 -11.60 -0.06
N ARG A 93 13.04 -11.99 0.35
CA ARG A 93 13.72 -13.19 -0.17
C ARG A 93 12.98 -14.48 0.17
N GLY A 94 12.41 -14.58 1.38
CA GLY A 94 11.60 -15.72 1.80
C GLY A 94 10.38 -15.92 0.90
N ILE A 95 9.62 -14.85 0.69
CA ILE A 95 8.46 -14.85 -0.23
C ILE A 95 8.91 -15.22 -1.64
N GLN A 96 10.01 -14.64 -2.14
CA GLN A 96 10.50 -14.96 -3.49
C GLN A 96 10.91 -16.43 -3.63
N ARG A 97 11.55 -17.02 -2.61
CA ARG A 97 11.92 -18.45 -2.62
C ARG A 97 10.71 -19.37 -2.66
N GLU A 98 9.66 -19.03 -1.90
CA GLU A 98 8.43 -19.83 -1.83
C GLU A 98 7.61 -19.72 -3.12
N THR A 99 7.51 -18.50 -3.66
CA THR A 99 6.58 -18.20 -4.75
C THR A 99 7.23 -18.26 -6.14
N GLY A 100 8.55 -18.11 -6.23
CA GLY A 100 9.28 -17.95 -7.49
C GLY A 100 9.16 -16.54 -8.11
N PHE A 101 8.41 -15.61 -7.49
CA PHE A 101 8.16 -14.27 -8.03
C PHE A 101 8.91 -13.18 -7.27
N SER A 102 9.40 -12.19 -8.01
CA SER A 102 9.92 -10.95 -7.40
C SER A 102 8.81 -10.20 -6.68
N ASN A 103 9.17 -9.53 -5.58
CA ASN A 103 8.25 -8.72 -4.81
C ASN A 103 8.93 -7.43 -4.33
N TYR A 104 8.12 -6.51 -3.80
CA TYR A 104 8.57 -5.29 -3.14
C TYR A 104 7.64 -4.98 -1.96
N LEU A 105 8.17 -4.26 -0.97
CA LEU A 105 7.46 -3.92 0.24
C LEU A 105 7.32 -2.41 0.36
N HIS A 106 6.11 -1.94 0.62
CA HIS A 106 5.77 -0.53 0.81
C HIS A 106 5.05 -0.37 2.15
N ALA A 107 5.29 0.75 2.82
CA ALA A 107 4.49 1.19 3.95
C ALA A 107 3.66 2.41 3.55
N PHE A 108 2.40 2.42 3.97
CA PHE A 108 1.48 3.55 3.77
C PHE A 108 1.06 4.11 5.13
N VAL A 109 1.33 5.39 5.34
CA VAL A 109 1.01 6.12 6.57
C VAL A 109 -0.08 7.12 6.24
N THR A 110 -1.29 6.91 6.75
CA THR A 110 -2.47 7.73 6.44
C THR A 110 -3.03 8.32 7.74
N PRO A 111 -3.22 9.64 7.82
CA PRO A 111 -3.82 10.27 8.99
C PRO A 111 -5.26 9.78 9.26
N PRO A 112 -5.73 9.83 10.51
CA PRO A 112 -7.10 9.45 10.85
C PRO A 112 -8.15 10.21 10.04
N GLY A 113 -9.17 9.50 9.54
CA GLY A 113 -10.27 10.10 8.77
C GLY A 113 -9.86 10.63 7.38
N ARG A 114 -8.66 10.30 6.91
CA ARG A 114 -8.17 10.68 5.58
C ARG A 114 -8.06 9.46 4.67
N GLN A 115 -8.07 9.73 3.37
CA GLN A 115 -7.92 8.74 2.33
C GLN A 115 -6.80 9.17 1.37
N GLY A 116 -5.83 8.27 1.16
CA GLY A 116 -4.72 8.51 0.25
C GLY A 116 -5.05 8.16 -1.18
N LEU A 117 -5.43 6.89 -1.40
CA LEU A 117 -5.67 6.31 -2.71
C LEU A 117 -7.18 6.16 -2.93
N ARG A 118 -7.62 6.45 -4.15
CA ARG A 118 -9.00 6.22 -4.59
C ARG A 118 -9.12 4.83 -5.21
N HIS A 119 -10.33 4.42 -5.58
CA HIS A 119 -10.62 3.21 -6.35
C HIS A 119 -9.55 2.93 -7.41
N HIS A 120 -8.88 1.78 -7.29
CA HIS A 120 -7.92 1.29 -8.28
C HIS A 120 -7.78 -0.21 -8.16
N TRP A 121 -7.13 -0.84 -9.12
CA TRP A 121 -6.69 -2.22 -9.01
C TRP A 121 -5.20 -2.30 -9.33
N ASP A 122 -4.57 -3.30 -8.73
CA ASP A 122 -3.20 -3.68 -9.01
C ASP A 122 -3.12 -4.90 -9.90
N GLN A 123 -1.98 -5.06 -10.54
CA GLN A 123 -1.67 -6.17 -11.45
C GLN A 123 -0.89 -7.29 -10.76
N GLN A 124 -0.65 -7.09 -9.48
CA GLN A 124 0.08 -7.98 -8.61
C GLN A 124 -0.86 -8.42 -7.50
N MET A 125 -0.57 -9.57 -6.91
CA MET A 125 -1.17 -9.97 -5.66
C MET A 125 -0.53 -9.14 -4.54
N ALA A 126 -1.35 -8.59 -3.66
CA ALA A 126 -0.88 -7.87 -2.48
C ALA A 126 -1.11 -8.70 -1.22
N VAL A 127 -0.12 -8.68 -0.33
CA VAL A 127 -0.25 -9.11 1.06
C VAL A 127 -0.16 -7.85 1.91
N ILE A 128 -1.30 -7.37 2.37
CA ILE A 128 -1.41 -6.18 3.20
C ILE A 128 -1.33 -6.62 4.66
N VAL A 129 -0.43 -6.03 5.44
CA VAL A 129 -0.35 -6.27 6.89
C VAL A 129 -0.71 -4.97 7.60
N GLN A 130 -1.72 -4.99 8.45
CA GLN A 130 -2.07 -3.82 9.25
C GLN A 130 -1.16 -3.74 10.48
N ILE A 131 -0.36 -2.68 10.54
CA ILE A 131 0.63 -2.47 11.62
C ILE A 131 0.04 -1.68 12.79
N SER A 132 -0.71 -0.62 12.50
CA SER A 132 -1.29 0.27 13.52
C SER A 132 -2.59 0.89 13.02
N GLY A 133 -3.48 1.22 13.95
CA GLY A 133 -4.81 1.76 13.63
C GLY A 133 -5.69 0.77 12.86
N ILE A 134 -6.87 1.24 12.44
CA ILE A 134 -7.84 0.46 11.68
C ILE A 134 -8.02 1.14 10.32
N LYS A 135 -8.01 0.35 9.24
CA LYS A 135 -8.26 0.86 7.90
C LYS A 135 -9.39 0.05 7.24
N ARG A 136 -10.38 0.76 6.70
CA ARG A 136 -11.49 0.15 5.97
C ARG A 136 -11.08 -0.08 4.52
N TRP A 137 -11.24 -1.31 4.06
CA TRP A 137 -10.99 -1.72 2.70
C TRP A 137 -12.31 -2.07 2.04
N GLN A 138 -12.72 -1.26 1.08
CA GLN A 138 -13.85 -1.55 0.21
C GLN A 138 -13.33 -2.22 -1.06
N LEU A 139 -13.90 -3.36 -1.43
CA LEU A 139 -13.41 -4.23 -2.48
C LEU A 139 -14.53 -4.58 -3.47
N TRP A 140 -14.24 -4.51 -4.76
CA TRP A 140 -15.13 -4.93 -5.85
C TRP A 140 -14.46 -5.99 -6.71
N ARG A 141 -15.28 -6.92 -7.20
CA ARG A 141 -14.84 -8.00 -8.08
C ARG A 141 -14.13 -7.46 -9.32
N PRO A 142 -13.09 -8.14 -9.83
CA PRO A 142 -12.36 -7.68 -11.00
C PRO A 142 -13.27 -7.58 -12.23
N MET A 143 -13.31 -6.41 -12.88
CA MET A 143 -13.93 -6.27 -14.20
C MET A 143 -13.13 -7.02 -15.28
N PHE A 144 -11.81 -7.05 -15.11
CA PHE A 144 -10.88 -7.76 -15.97
C PHE A 144 -10.25 -8.91 -15.19
N PRO A 145 -10.45 -10.17 -15.61
CA PRO A 145 -9.82 -11.28 -14.94
C PRO A 145 -8.31 -11.20 -15.13
N SER A 146 -7.55 -11.21 -14.03
CA SER A 146 -6.09 -11.34 -14.06
C SER A 146 -5.35 -10.28 -14.91
N PRO A 147 -5.52 -8.97 -14.61
CA PRO A 147 -4.94 -7.92 -15.44
C PRO A 147 -3.41 -7.98 -15.48
N MET A 148 -2.85 -7.73 -16.65
CA MET A 148 -1.41 -7.77 -16.90
C MET A 148 -0.86 -6.38 -17.21
N ARG A 149 0.40 -6.15 -16.79
CA ARG A 149 1.14 -4.88 -16.93
C ARG A 149 1.14 -4.30 -18.33
N ALA A 150 1.26 -5.14 -19.34
CA ALA A 150 1.36 -4.69 -20.73
C ALA A 150 0.04 -4.12 -21.30
N TYR A 151 -1.12 -4.43 -20.70
CA TYR A 151 -2.41 -4.20 -21.36
C TYR A 151 -3.49 -3.54 -20.49
N GLN A 152 -3.49 -3.76 -19.17
CA GLN A 152 -4.62 -3.41 -18.29
C GLN A 152 -4.16 -2.75 -16.98
N GLU A 153 -3.25 -1.78 -17.08
CA GLU A 153 -2.89 -0.90 -15.95
C GLU A 153 -4.06 0.02 -15.65
N SER A 154 -4.48 0.08 -14.38
CA SER A 154 -5.65 0.86 -13.94
C SER A 154 -5.61 2.30 -14.44
N PHE A 155 -4.45 2.96 -14.38
CA PHE A 155 -4.27 4.32 -14.89
C PHE A 155 -4.29 4.45 -16.43
N ARG A 156 -4.04 3.37 -17.18
CA ARG A 156 -4.04 3.40 -18.66
C ARG A 156 -5.42 3.17 -19.26
N VAL A 157 -6.19 2.26 -18.66
CA VAL A 157 -7.55 1.90 -19.10
C VAL A 157 -8.62 2.56 -18.24
N TRP A 158 -8.24 3.60 -17.51
CA TRP A 158 -9.11 4.32 -16.60
C TRP A 158 -10.25 5.01 -17.36
N ASP A 159 -11.50 4.70 -16.98
CA ASP A 159 -12.69 5.41 -17.45
C ASP A 159 -13.27 6.25 -16.29
N PRO A 160 -13.52 7.55 -16.48
CA PRO A 160 -14.13 8.41 -15.46
C PRO A 160 -15.50 7.92 -14.95
N GLY A 161 -16.22 7.13 -15.75
CA GLY A 161 -17.50 6.53 -15.41
C GLY A 161 -17.40 5.33 -14.45
N PHE A 162 -16.20 4.75 -14.24
CA PHE A 162 -16.06 3.59 -13.36
C PHE A 162 -16.30 3.91 -11.88
N ILE A 163 -15.76 5.03 -11.36
CA ILE A 163 -15.97 5.40 -9.95
C ILE A 163 -17.45 5.56 -9.60
N PRO A 164 -18.24 6.39 -10.32
CA PRO A 164 -19.67 6.52 -10.02
C PRO A 164 -20.43 5.20 -10.08
N GLN A 165 -20.03 4.28 -10.96
CA GLN A 165 -20.64 2.94 -11.05
C GLN A 165 -20.33 2.08 -9.82
N TRP A 166 -19.07 2.06 -9.36
CA TRP A 166 -18.69 1.32 -8.14
C TRP A 166 -19.30 1.92 -6.88
N GLU A 167 -19.31 3.25 -6.76
CA GLU A 167 -19.94 3.95 -5.65
C GLU A 167 -21.45 3.67 -5.59
N ALA A 168 -22.13 3.66 -6.75
CA ALA A 168 -23.55 3.32 -6.83
C ALA A 168 -23.84 1.84 -6.54
N ALA A 169 -22.96 0.93 -6.94
CA ALA A 169 -23.10 -0.51 -6.69
C ALA A 169 -22.84 -0.87 -5.22
N GLY A 170 -21.96 -0.13 -4.54
CA GLY A 170 -21.41 -0.51 -3.24
C GLY A 170 -20.39 -1.65 -3.35
N PRO A 171 -19.54 -1.84 -2.33
CA PRO A 171 -18.51 -2.87 -2.36
C PRO A 171 -19.09 -4.29 -2.29
N ASP A 172 -18.50 -5.23 -3.03
CA ASP A 172 -18.79 -6.66 -2.92
C ASP A 172 -18.31 -7.22 -1.56
N LEU A 173 -17.23 -6.65 -1.02
CA LEU A 173 -16.68 -7.00 0.28
C LEU A 173 -16.13 -5.74 0.97
N GLU A 174 -16.43 -5.59 2.25
CA GLU A 174 -15.87 -4.53 3.10
C GLU A 174 -15.14 -5.16 4.30
N VAL A 175 -13.88 -4.75 4.52
CA VAL A 175 -13.01 -5.28 5.57
C VAL A 175 -12.46 -4.13 6.42
N ASP A 176 -12.77 -4.12 7.72
CA ASP A 176 -12.05 -3.28 8.68
C ASP A 176 -10.79 -4.02 9.14
N LEU A 177 -9.66 -3.75 8.48
CA LEU A 177 -8.39 -4.40 8.77
C LEU A 177 -7.76 -3.78 10.03
N ARG A 178 -7.46 -4.63 11.02
CA ARG A 178 -6.94 -4.23 12.35
C ARG A 178 -5.53 -4.76 12.60
N PRO A 179 -4.77 -4.18 13.55
CA PRO A 179 -3.44 -4.68 13.87
C PRO A 179 -3.48 -6.15 14.26
N GLY A 180 -2.52 -6.93 13.76
CA GLY A 180 -2.52 -8.40 13.87
C GLY A 180 -3.24 -9.09 12.72
N GLN A 181 -3.92 -8.38 11.82
CA GLN A 181 -4.54 -8.97 10.63
C GLN A 181 -3.72 -8.71 9.37
N SER A 182 -3.82 -9.64 8.43
CA SER A 182 -3.31 -9.49 7.07
C SER A 182 -4.42 -9.73 6.06
N LEU A 183 -4.47 -8.92 5.00
CA LEU A 183 -5.36 -9.11 3.85
C LEU A 183 -4.55 -9.60 2.66
N LEU A 184 -4.90 -10.78 2.17
CA LEU A 184 -4.45 -11.26 0.87
C LEU A 184 -5.42 -10.74 -0.19
N LEU A 185 -4.92 -9.92 -1.11
CA LEU A 185 -5.70 -9.29 -2.17
C LEU A 185 -5.21 -9.77 -3.54
N PRO A 186 -5.98 -10.61 -4.24
CA PRO A 186 -5.65 -11.06 -5.59
C PRO A 186 -5.61 -9.89 -6.58
N ARG A 187 -4.77 -10.02 -7.62
CA ARG A 187 -4.67 -9.00 -8.67
C ARG A 187 -6.02 -8.73 -9.33
N GLY A 188 -6.26 -7.48 -9.71
CA GLY A 188 -7.46 -7.04 -10.42
C GLY A 188 -8.67 -6.72 -9.55
N TRP A 189 -8.65 -7.07 -8.27
CA TRP A 189 -9.68 -6.60 -7.34
C TRP A 189 -9.57 -5.09 -7.19
N VAL A 190 -10.67 -4.41 -7.47
CA VAL A 190 -10.75 -2.96 -7.30
C VAL A 190 -10.86 -2.70 -5.81
N HIS A 191 -10.08 -1.75 -5.31
CA HIS A 191 -10.03 -1.43 -3.89
C HIS A 191 -9.95 0.07 -3.66
N ASN A 192 -10.60 0.51 -2.59
CA ASN A 192 -10.69 1.90 -2.16
C ASN A 192 -10.32 2.00 -0.67
N PRO A 193 -9.01 2.01 -0.35
CA PRO A 193 -8.52 1.93 1.03
C PRO A 193 -8.30 3.29 1.70
#